data_AF-A0A9D8SFR8-F1
#
_entry.id   AF-A0A9D8SFR8-F1
#
_cell.length_a   1.000
_cell.length_b   1.000
_cell.length_c   1.000
_cell.angle_alpha   90.00
_cell.angle_beta   90.00
_cell.angle_gamma   90.00
#
_symmetry.space_group_name_H-M   'P 1'
#
loop_
_entity.id
_entity.type
_entity.pdbx_description
1 polymer ?
#
loop_
_entity_poly.entity_id
_entity_poly.type
_entity_poly.pdbx_seq_one_letter_code
_entity_poly.pdbx_strand_id
1 'polypeptide(L)'
;MRQGFGGIVLSTAFRLLVPFSIVYGVYILCFGEYSPGGGFQAGALLAVGVLLSRMILGEDAKFNISGKNSVVLAGVGTFIYTFVGWVTLFGGGKFLEYDFMPIV
;
A
#
# COMPACT_ATOMS: atom_id res chain seq x y z
N MET A 1 -14.20 -29.30 4.70
CA MET A 1 -13.13 -28.55 5.40
C MET A 1 -11.92 -28.52 4.47
N ARG A 2 -11.79 -27.48 3.63
CA ARG A 2 -10.58 -27.28 2.82
C ARG A 2 -9.45 -26.98 3.82
N GLN A 3 -8.40 -27.81 3.84
CA GLN A 3 -7.24 -27.54 4.68
C GLN A 3 -6.65 -26.20 4.21
N GLY A 4 -6.80 -25.16 5.04
CA GLY A 4 -6.15 -23.87 4.80
C GLY A 4 -4.64 -24.05 4.75
N PHE A 5 -3.94 -23.15 4.06
CA PHE A 5 -2.49 -23.21 3.95
C PHE A 5 -1.83 -23.17 5.33
N GLY A 6 -1.14 -24.26 5.71
CA GLY A 6 -0.37 -24.38 6.95
C GLY A 6 -1.15 -24.87 8.17
N GLY A 7 -0.39 -25.28 9.21
CA GLY A 7 -0.95 -25.78 10.46
C GLY A 7 -1.56 -24.69 11.36
N ILE A 8 -2.13 -25.12 12.49
CA ILE A 8 -2.79 -24.24 13.48
C ILE A 8 -1.87 -23.08 13.93
N VAL A 9 -0.58 -23.36 14.11
CA VAL A 9 0.41 -22.34 14.49
C VAL A 9 0.51 -21.23 13.43
N LEU A 10 0.60 -21.61 12.15
CA LEU A 10 0.73 -20.64 11.05
C LEU A 10 -0.54 -19.79 10.91
N SER A 11 -1.71 -20.44 10.96
CA SER A 11 -3.01 -19.76 10.93
C SER A 11 -3.14 -18.76 12.09
N THR A 12 -2.66 -19.12 13.28
CA THR A 12 -2.74 -18.25 14.46
C THR A 12 -1.78 -17.07 14.36
N ALA A 13 -0.52 -17.34 13.98
CA ALA A 13 0.50 -16.30 13.79
C ALA A 13 0.07 -15.27 12.73
N PHE A 14 -0.43 -15.73 11.58
CA PHE A 14 -0.81 -14.82 10.50
C PHE A 14 -2.06 -14.00 10.83
N ARG A 15 -2.97 -14.51 11.68
CA ARG A 15 -4.12 -13.72 12.17
C ARG A 15 -3.71 -12.52 13.02
N LEU A 16 -2.53 -12.58 13.64
CA LEU A 16 -1.90 -11.47 14.36
C LEU A 16 -1.05 -10.60 13.43
N LEU A 17 -0.26 -11.22 12.53
CA LEU A 17 0.66 -10.50 11.65
C LEU A 17 -0.05 -9.65 10.59
N VAL A 18 -1.13 -10.14 9.98
CA VAL A 18 -1.87 -9.39 8.93
C VAL A 18 -2.33 -8.01 9.41
N PRO A 19 -3.10 -7.87 10.51
CA PRO A 19 -3.54 -6.55 10.97
C PRO A 19 -2.34 -5.68 11.40
N PHE A 20 -1.32 -6.26 12.02
CA PHE A 20 -0.11 -5.53 12.40
C PHE A 20 0.62 -4.97 11.17
N SER A 21 0.84 -5.78 10.13
CA SER A 21 1.49 -5.36 8.88
C SER A 21 0.72 -4.26 8.18
N ILE A 22 -0.62 -4.30 8.18
CA ILE A 22 -1.44 -3.24 7.58
C ILE A 22 -1.29 -1.93 8.35
N VAL A 23 -1.45 -1.96 9.68
CA VAL A 23 -1.33 -0.75 10.51
C VAL A 23 0.09 -0.17 10.42
N TYR A 24 1.11 -1.01 10.50
CA TYR A 24 2.49 -0.57 10.42
C TYR A 24 2.87 -0.06 9.01
N GLY A 25 2.30 -0.65 7.95
CA GLY A 25 2.46 -0.16 6.59
C GLY A 25 1.87 1.25 6.40
N VAL A 26 0.70 1.51 6.99
CA VAL A 26 0.11 2.87 7.02
C VAL A 26 0.97 3.84 7.81
N TYR A 27 1.52 3.41 8.95
CA TYR A 27 2.47 4.21 9.73
C TYR A 27 3.70 4.61 8.89
N ILE A 28 4.35 3.65 8.21
CA ILE A 28 5.52 3.95 7.35
C ILE A 28 5.16 4.90 6.21
N LEU A 29 3.94 4.79 5.66
CA LEU A 29 3.47 5.66 4.59
C LEU A 29 3.32 7.11 5.07
N CYS A 30 2.72 7.32 6.24
CA CYS A 30 2.45 8.65 6.77
C CYS A 30 3.67 9.30 7.42
N PHE A 31 4.52 8.52 8.09
CA PHE A 31 5.66 9.04 8.88
C PHE A 31 7.02 8.81 8.21
N GLY A 32 7.02 8.46 6.91
CA GLY A 32 8.24 8.25 6.15
C GLY A 32 9.09 9.51 5.94
N GLU A 33 8.54 10.69 6.21
CA GLU A 33 9.29 11.96 6.18
C GLU A 33 10.11 12.20 7.46
N TYR A 34 9.63 11.73 8.61
CA TYR A 34 10.26 11.93 9.92
C TYR A 34 11.08 10.72 10.40
N SER A 35 10.92 9.57 9.75
CA SER A 35 11.56 8.31 10.14
C SER A 35 12.04 7.53 8.91
N PRO A 36 13.00 6.59 9.05
CA PRO A 36 13.39 5.71 7.96
C PRO A 36 12.16 4.98 7.41
N GLY A 37 11.85 5.18 6.13
CA GLY A 37 10.55 4.79 5.59
C GLY A 37 10.29 5.29 4.18
N GLY A 38 9.01 5.45 3.87
CA GLY A 38 8.52 6.03 2.62
C GLY A 38 7.54 5.12 1.86
N GLY A 39 7.01 5.65 0.76
CA GLY A 39 5.94 5.00 -0.01
C GLY A 39 6.30 3.62 -0.56
N PHE A 40 7.55 3.40 -0.97
CA PHE A 40 7.99 2.10 -1.49
C PHE A 40 7.98 1.00 -0.41
N GLN A 41 8.59 1.28 0.74
CA GLN A 41 8.64 0.33 1.86
C GLN A 41 7.26 0.06 2.46
N ALA A 42 6.46 1.12 2.62
CA ALA A 42 5.06 0.99 3.02
C ALA A 42 4.26 0.11 2.06
N GLY A 43 4.36 0.36 0.75
CA GLY A 43 3.68 -0.43 -0.27
C GLY A 43 4.07 -1.90 -0.25
N ALA A 44 5.36 -2.21 -0.10
CA ALA A 44 5.84 -3.59 0.02
C ALA A 44 5.25 -4.30 1.24
N LEU A 45 5.22 -3.64 2.41
CA LEU A 45 4.66 -4.23 3.63
C LEU A 45 3.14 -4.41 3.55
N LEU A 46 2.42 -3.46 2.97
CA LEU A 46 0.98 -3.59 2.71
C LEU A 46 0.68 -4.76 1.77
N ALA A 47 1.50 -4.94 0.72
CA ALA A 47 1.38 -6.09 -0.19
C ALA A 47 1.60 -7.43 0.54
N VAL A 48 2.56 -7.50 1.47
CA VAL A 48 2.76 -8.67 2.34
C VAL A 48 1.51 -8.96 3.17
N GLY A 49 0.89 -7.94 3.78
CA GLY A 49 -0.36 -8.11 4.54
C GLY A 49 -1.50 -8.70 3.71
N VAL A 50 -1.68 -8.22 2.47
CA VAL A 50 -2.67 -8.74 1.52
C VAL A 50 -2.36 -10.18 1.12
N LEU A 51 -1.09 -10.48 0.83
CA LEU A 51 -0.64 -11.82 0.43
C LEU A 51 -0.81 -12.84 1.56
N LEU A 52 -0.45 -12.48 2.79
CA LEU A 52 -0.69 -13.30 3.97
C LEU A 52 -2.18 -13.56 4.20
N SER A 53 -3.03 -12.55 4.03
CA SER A 53 -4.49 -12.70 4.12
C SER A 53 -5.02 -13.76 3.13
N ARG A 54 -4.48 -13.77 1.90
CA ARG A 54 -4.81 -14.76 0.87
C ARG A 54 -4.34 -16.16 1.17
N MET A 55 -3.14 -16.31 1.73
CA MET A 55 -2.63 -17.63 2.06
C MET A 55 -3.51 -18.31 3.11
N ILE A 56 -3.98 -17.60 4.14
CA ILE A 56 -4.80 -18.18 5.21
C ILE A 56 -6.24 -18.46 4.76
N LEU A 57 -6.89 -17.45 4.17
CA LEU A 57 -8.34 -17.44 3.94
C LEU A 57 -8.71 -17.89 2.52
N GLY A 58 -7.73 -18.03 1.62
CA GLY A 58 -7.98 -18.39 0.23
C GLY A 58 -8.87 -17.37 -0.47
N GLU A 59 -9.94 -17.85 -1.10
CA GLU A 59 -10.91 -17.02 -1.82
C GLU A 59 -11.79 -16.17 -0.88
N ASP A 60 -11.96 -16.60 0.38
CA ASP A 60 -12.75 -15.90 1.39
C ASP A 60 -12.01 -14.70 2.02
N ALA A 61 -10.77 -14.44 1.59
CA ALA A 61 -10.01 -13.29 2.06
C ALA A 61 -10.73 -11.99 1.69
N LYS A 62 -11.08 -11.18 2.69
CA LYS A 62 -11.75 -9.88 2.46
C LYS A 62 -10.92 -8.92 1.62
N PHE A 63 -9.59 -8.98 1.74
CA PHE A 63 -8.66 -8.18 0.93
C PHE A 63 -8.31 -8.92 -0.37
N ASN A 64 -9.33 -9.13 -1.21
CA ASN A 64 -9.17 -9.78 -2.49
C ASN A 64 -8.96 -8.78 -3.63
N ILE A 65 -7.69 -8.40 -3.85
CA ILE A 65 -7.30 -7.61 -5.02
C ILE A 65 -6.96 -8.57 -6.16
N SER A 66 -7.70 -8.50 -7.27
CA SER A 66 -7.39 -9.24 -8.50
C SER A 66 -6.18 -8.64 -9.20
N GLY A 67 -5.44 -9.44 -9.98
CA GLY A 67 -4.28 -8.93 -10.73
C GLY A 67 -4.61 -7.73 -11.63
N LYS A 68 -5.80 -7.73 -12.26
CA LYS A 68 -6.30 -6.59 -13.04
C LYS A 68 -6.45 -5.32 -12.18
N ASN A 69 -7.04 -5.46 -10.99
CA ASN A 69 -7.22 -4.34 -10.07
C ASN A 69 -5.88 -3.83 -9.52
N SER A 70 -4.90 -4.71 -9.30
CA SER A 70 -3.54 -4.32 -8.90
C SER A 70 -2.87 -3.44 -9.95
N VAL A 71 -3.01 -3.77 -11.25
CA VAL A 71 -2.46 -2.95 -12.34
C VAL A 71 -3.16 -1.59 -12.42
N VAL A 72 -4.49 -1.56 -12.25
CA VAL A 72 -5.25 -0.30 -12.19
C VAL A 72 -4.79 0.55 -11.01
N LEU A 73 -4.63 -0.03 -9.81
CA LEU A 73 -4.13 0.67 -8.63
C LEU A 73 -2.72 1.24 -8.84
N ALA A 74 -1.84 0.49 -9.50
CA ALA A 74 -0.51 0.98 -9.86
C ALA A 74 -0.61 2.20 -10.79
N GLY A 75 -1.46 2.12 -11.83
CA GLY A 75 -1.71 3.24 -12.74
C GLY A 75 -2.31 4.47 -12.04
N VAL A 76 -3.24 4.27 -11.09
CA VAL A 76 -3.80 5.35 -10.27
C VAL A 76 -2.72 6.00 -9.40
N GLY A 77 -1.83 5.22 -8.78
CA GLY A 77 -0.71 5.75 -8.01
C GLY A 77 0.24 6.59 -8.86
N THR A 78 0.61 6.10 -10.04
CA THR A 78 1.42 6.86 -11.00
C THR A 78 0.71 8.13 -11.44
N PHE A 79 -0.59 8.05 -11.74
CA PHE A 79 -1.39 9.20 -12.14
C PHE A 79 -1.43 10.28 -11.04
N ILE A 80 -1.63 9.91 -9.77
CA ILE A 80 -1.60 10.85 -8.65
C ILE A 80 -0.25 11.57 -8.59
N TYR A 81 0.86 10.84 -8.71
CA TYR A 81 2.20 11.43 -8.67
C TYR A 81 2.42 12.43 -9.83
N THR A 82 2.04 12.05 -11.06
CA THR A 82 2.13 12.94 -12.23
C THR A 82 1.20 14.15 -12.10
N PHE A 83 0.00 13.94 -11.57
CA PHE A 83 -0.98 15.01 -11.37
C PHE A 83 -0.47 16.08 -10.41
N VAL A 84 0.19 15.69 -9.32
CA VAL A 84 0.85 16.65 -8.41
C VAL A 84 1.87 17.51 -9.17
N GLY A 85 2.68 16.91 -10.05
CA GLY A 85 3.63 17.67 -10.87
C GLY A 85 2.97 18.59 -11.92
N TRP A 86 1.79 18.26 -12.42
CA TRP A 86 1.01 19.17 -13.27
C TRP A 86 0.44 20.34 -12.48
N VAL A 87 0.02 20.10 -11.23
CA VAL A 87 -0.49 21.15 -10.35
C VAL A 87 0.59 22.20 -10.05
N THR A 88 1.85 21.80 -9.84
CA THR A 88 2.96 22.78 -9.64
C THR A 88 3.28 23.57 -10.91
N LEU A 89 3.12 22.97 -12.10
CA LEU A 89 3.26 23.67 -13.38
C LEU A 89 2.17 24.74 -13.56
N PHE A 90 0.92 24.45 -13.19
CA PHE A 90 -0.16 25.44 -13.22
C PHE A 90 0.06 26.58 -12.21
N GLY A 91 0.78 26.31 -11.11
CA GLY A 91 1.22 27.33 -10.16
C GLY A 91 2.36 28.23 -10.65
N GLY A 92 2.90 27.99 -11.86
CA GLY A 92 3.98 28.79 -12.47
C GLY A 92 5.39 28.30 -12.14
N GLY A 93 5.53 27.19 -11.41
CA GLY A 93 6.83 26.54 -11.14
C GLY A 93 7.19 25.50 -12.20
N LYS A 94 8.24 24.72 -11.93
CA LYS A 94 8.63 23.53 -12.70
C LYS A 94 7.88 22.29 -12.22
N PHE A 95 8.01 21.20 -12.98
CA PHE A 95 7.39 19.92 -12.62
C PHE A 95 7.93 19.41 -11.28
N LEU A 96 7.03 19.14 -10.33
CA LEU A 96 7.33 18.73 -8.94
C LEU A 96 8.10 19.78 -8.11
N GLU A 97 8.05 21.05 -8.50
CA GLU A 97 8.56 22.16 -7.68
C GLU A 97 7.51 22.53 -6.63
N TYR A 98 7.60 21.87 -5.47
CA TYR A 98 6.58 21.95 -4.42
C TYR A 98 6.39 23.38 -3.85
N ASP A 99 7.37 24.26 -3.98
CA ASP A 99 7.27 25.68 -3.57
C ASP A 99 6.20 26.46 -4.35
N PHE A 100 5.82 25.98 -5.54
CA PHE A 100 4.78 26.58 -6.40
C PHE A 100 3.48 25.78 -6.38
N MET A 101 3.22 25.03 -5.30
CA MET A 101 1.97 24.28 -5.15
C MET A 101 0.82 25.21 -4.73
N PRO A 102 -0.20 25.46 -5.56
CA PRO A 102 -1.23 26.50 -5.33
C PRO A 102 -2.24 26.19 -4.22
N ILE A 103 -2.06 25.09 -3.49
CA ILE A 103 -3.01 24.56 -2.49
C ILE A 103 -2.43 24.54 -1.07
N VAL A 104 -1.19 25.00 -0.90
CA VAL A 104 -0.47 25.07 0.38
C VAL A 104 0.10 26.47 0.51
#